data_AF-A0A9W8GTJ5-F1
#
_entry.id   AF-A0A9W8GTJ5-F1
#
_cell.length_a   1.000
_cell.length_b   1.000
_cell.length_c   1.000
_cell.angle_alpha   90.00
_cell.angle_beta   90.00
_cell.angle_gamma   90.00
#
_symmetry.space_group_name_H-M   'P 1'
#
loop_
_entity.id
_entity.type
_entity.pdbx_description
1 polymer ?
#
loop_
_entity_poly.entity_id
_entity_poly.type
_entity_poly.pdbx_seq_one_letter_code
_entity_poly.pdbx_strand_id
1 'polypeptide(L)'
;MKITISSLLIATVAATANAEVWKITSMDKGTRENTCSRQIQACQNNCGGPSLAPMAFCNSTTMAWGCGCLNNTPNMEVWNWPVPAADCSGSLNVCKTNCSVKNTNECFVNCTKTHMCNTEDAPVSYTSASDVDIVPKYVGPAVSYKGDKLGDLNDGNNRDNLSPSSSHSGSSGPKSDSDSAGSQKEATDKVNLATRLQLTGAAVLAAFAAGITF
;
A
#
# COMPACT_ATOMS: atom_id res chain seq x y z
N MET A 1 47.18 -53.84 10.20
CA MET A 1 46.67 -52.73 9.35
C MET A 1 45.74 -51.88 10.20
N LYS A 2 46.10 -50.62 10.48
CA LYS A 2 45.26 -49.66 11.20
C LYS A 2 44.52 -48.81 10.16
N ILE A 3 43.19 -48.85 10.16
CA ILE A 3 42.34 -48.07 9.28
C ILE A 3 41.95 -46.80 10.05
N THR A 4 42.52 -45.66 9.66
CA THR A 4 42.23 -44.36 10.27
C THR A 4 41.04 -43.76 9.54
N ILE A 5 39.90 -43.68 10.22
CA ILE A 5 38.67 -43.07 9.69
C ILE A 5 38.79 -41.55 9.90
N SER A 6 39.12 -40.83 8.84
CA SER A 6 39.11 -39.36 8.82
C SER A 6 37.67 -38.86 8.83
N SER A 7 37.26 -38.29 9.97
CA SER A 7 35.97 -37.62 10.16
C SER A 7 35.89 -36.38 9.26
N LEU A 8 34.99 -36.42 8.28
CA LEU A 8 34.66 -35.30 7.41
C LEU A 8 33.71 -34.35 8.16
N LEU A 9 34.21 -33.19 8.59
CA LEU A 9 33.41 -32.11 9.15
C LEU A 9 32.67 -31.41 8.01
N ILE A 10 31.36 -31.68 7.88
CA ILE A 10 30.47 -30.95 6.97
C ILE A 10 30.09 -29.65 7.67
N ALA A 11 30.66 -28.53 7.23
CA ALA A 11 30.25 -27.20 7.68
C ALA A 11 28.90 -26.85 7.04
N THR A 12 27.84 -26.89 7.84
CA THR A 12 26.52 -26.38 7.46
C THR A 12 26.58 -24.85 7.41
N VAL A 13 26.62 -24.29 6.21
CA VAL A 13 26.45 -22.85 6.00
C VAL A 13 24.98 -22.52 6.27
N ALA A 14 24.69 -21.93 7.42
CA ALA A 14 23.36 -21.38 7.67
C ALA A 14 23.15 -20.20 6.72
N ALA A 15 22.36 -20.38 5.67
CA ALA A 15 21.90 -19.29 4.83
C ALA A 15 21.03 -18.37 5.68
N THR A 16 21.57 -17.23 6.12
CA THR A 16 20.76 -16.12 6.61
C THR A 16 19.96 -15.60 5.43
N ALA A 17 18.74 -16.10 5.28
CA ALA A 17 17.75 -15.51 4.40
C ALA A 17 17.51 -14.09 4.89
N ASN A 18 18.18 -13.12 4.25
CA ASN A 18 17.85 -11.72 4.42
C ASN A 18 16.38 -11.59 3.98
N ALA A 19 15.47 -11.39 4.92
CA ALA A 19 14.08 -11.12 4.60
C ALA A 19 14.07 -9.91 3.66
N GLU A 20 13.68 -10.12 2.41
CA GLU A 20 13.66 -9.06 1.42
C GLU A 20 12.71 -7.98 1.92
N VAL A 21 13.25 -6.80 2.17
CA VAL A 21 12.46 -5.64 2.59
C VAL A 21 11.65 -5.21 1.38
N TRP A 22 10.33 -5.32 1.49
CA TRP A 22 9.41 -4.86 0.45
C TRP A 22 9.68 -3.40 0.08
N LYS A 23 9.64 -3.12 -1.22
CA LYS A 23 9.63 -1.76 -1.76
C LYS A 23 8.57 -1.72 -2.84
N ILE A 24 7.71 -0.70 -2.83
CA ILE A 24 6.68 -0.54 -3.87
C ILE A 24 7.24 -0.54 -5.31
N THR A 25 8.50 -0.15 -5.49
CA THR A 25 9.18 -0.17 -6.79
C THR A 25 9.52 -1.59 -7.30
N SER A 26 9.40 -2.63 -6.47
CA SER A 26 9.59 -4.03 -6.89
C SER A 26 8.37 -4.63 -7.62
N MET A 27 7.21 -3.95 -7.59
CA MET A 27 6.07 -4.30 -8.46
C MET A 27 6.50 -4.25 -9.92
N ASP A 28 5.89 -5.05 -10.79
CA ASP A 28 6.17 -4.97 -12.22
C ASP A 28 5.75 -3.61 -12.81
N LYS A 29 6.39 -3.22 -13.91
CA LYS A 29 6.18 -1.91 -14.54
C LYS A 29 4.71 -1.65 -14.87
N GLY A 30 3.99 -2.66 -15.37
CA GLY A 30 2.57 -2.53 -15.73
C GLY A 30 1.69 -2.23 -14.52
N THR A 31 1.90 -2.94 -13.41
CA THR A 31 1.20 -2.67 -12.15
C THR A 31 1.51 -1.28 -11.60
N ARG A 32 2.77 -0.83 -11.68
CA ARG A 32 3.15 0.53 -11.25
C ARG A 32 2.46 1.62 -12.09
N GLU A 33 2.43 1.47 -13.42
CA GLU A 33 1.74 2.39 -14.32
C GLU A 33 0.23 2.43 -14.07
N ASN A 34 -0.40 1.27 -13.88
CA ASN A 34 -1.82 1.19 -13.51
C ASN A 34 -2.09 1.88 -12.15
N THR A 35 -1.27 1.59 -11.14
CA THR A 35 -1.39 2.20 -9.81
C THR A 35 -1.27 3.72 -9.89
N CYS A 36 -0.31 4.25 -10.66
CA CYS A 36 -0.18 5.68 -10.89
C CYS A 36 -1.36 6.29 -11.64
N SER A 37 -1.88 5.61 -12.67
CA SER A 37 -3.09 6.08 -13.37
C SER A 37 -4.28 6.18 -12.41
N ARG A 38 -4.47 5.17 -11.54
CA ARG A 38 -5.54 5.18 -10.53
C ARG A 38 -5.34 6.28 -9.49
N GLN A 39 -4.09 6.54 -9.08
CA GLN A 39 -3.72 7.62 -8.16
C GLN A 39 -4.12 8.99 -8.71
N ILE A 40 -3.73 9.28 -9.96
CA ILE A 40 -4.05 10.54 -10.64
C ILE A 40 -5.56 10.70 -10.79
N GLN A 41 -6.27 9.65 -11.25
CA GLN A 41 -7.73 9.67 -11.38
C GLN A 41 -8.44 9.89 -10.04
N ALA A 42 -8.00 9.21 -8.97
CA ALA A 42 -8.54 9.42 -7.64
C ALA A 42 -8.37 10.88 -7.20
N CYS A 43 -7.22 11.49 -7.50
CA CYS A 43 -6.95 12.89 -7.15
C CYS A 43 -7.89 13.83 -7.92
N GLN A 44 -7.98 13.67 -9.23
CA GLN A 44 -8.86 14.45 -10.08
C GLN A 44 -10.33 14.33 -9.64
N ASN A 45 -10.80 13.12 -9.34
CA ASN A 45 -12.17 12.89 -8.87
C ASN A 45 -12.46 13.58 -7.52
N ASN A 46 -11.51 13.53 -6.58
CA ASN A 46 -11.67 14.18 -5.27
C ASN A 46 -11.54 15.70 -5.33
N CYS A 47 -10.85 16.25 -6.33
CA CYS A 47 -10.71 17.68 -6.55
C CYS A 47 -11.81 18.29 -7.45
N GLY A 48 -12.67 17.47 -8.07
CA GLY A 48 -13.69 17.93 -9.01
C GLY A 48 -13.20 18.11 -10.46
N GLY A 49 -12.04 17.54 -10.81
CA GLY A 49 -11.54 17.42 -12.17
C GLY A 49 -10.06 17.78 -12.34
N PRO A 50 -9.48 17.56 -13.53
CA PRO A 50 -8.06 17.83 -13.80
C PRO A 50 -7.65 19.31 -13.61
N SER A 51 -8.53 20.25 -13.98
CA SER A 51 -8.26 21.69 -13.83
C SER A 51 -8.21 22.16 -12.38
N LEU A 52 -8.78 21.38 -11.46
CA LEU A 52 -8.84 21.68 -10.04
C LEU A 52 -7.80 20.89 -9.23
N ALA A 53 -7.01 20.04 -9.87
CA ALA A 53 -6.03 19.15 -9.25
C ALA A 53 -4.61 19.39 -9.81
N PRO A 54 -4.02 20.60 -9.62
CA PRO A 54 -2.73 20.96 -10.22
C PRO A 54 -1.57 20.07 -9.74
N MET A 55 -1.72 19.41 -8.60
CA MET A 55 -0.72 18.49 -8.04
C MET A 55 -1.12 17.01 -8.20
N ALA A 56 -1.99 16.68 -9.15
CA ALA A 56 -2.33 15.28 -9.45
C ALA A 56 -1.20 14.60 -10.25
N PHE A 57 -0.22 14.01 -9.57
CA PHE A 57 0.87 13.30 -10.23
C PHE A 57 1.19 11.95 -9.57
N CYS A 58 1.81 11.08 -10.36
CA CYS A 58 2.46 9.86 -9.87
C CYS A 58 3.57 9.44 -10.84
N ASN A 59 4.78 9.24 -10.32
CA ASN A 59 5.94 8.78 -11.09
C ASN A 59 5.99 7.24 -11.05
N SER A 60 5.81 6.55 -12.18
CA SER A 60 5.77 5.07 -12.22
C SER A 60 7.12 4.39 -11.99
N THR A 61 8.22 5.15 -11.97
CA THR A 61 9.56 4.64 -11.68
C THR A 61 9.87 4.72 -10.19
N THR A 62 9.64 5.89 -9.59
CA THR A 62 9.93 6.13 -8.17
C THR A 62 8.73 5.86 -7.26
N MET A 63 7.53 5.70 -7.81
CA MET A 63 6.27 5.67 -7.08
C MET A 63 6.01 6.90 -6.21
N ALA A 64 6.73 8.00 -6.47
CA ALA A 64 6.45 9.30 -5.87
C ALA A 64 5.07 9.77 -6.32
N TRP A 65 4.27 10.26 -5.38
CA TRP A 65 2.93 10.76 -5.71
C TRP A 65 2.57 12.00 -4.90
N GLY A 66 1.66 12.78 -5.46
CA GLY A 66 1.06 13.92 -4.80
C GLY A 66 -0.41 14.05 -5.19
N CYS A 67 -1.18 14.67 -4.31
CA CYS A 67 -2.49 15.18 -4.65
C CYS A 67 -2.73 16.48 -3.88
N GLY A 68 -3.16 17.51 -4.61
CA GLY A 68 -3.54 18.80 -4.05
C GLY A 68 -4.58 19.44 -4.96
N CYS A 69 -5.67 19.92 -4.35
CA CYS A 69 -6.72 20.62 -5.06
C CYS A 69 -6.62 22.14 -4.83
N LEU A 70 -7.13 22.93 -5.77
CA LEU A 70 -7.14 24.40 -5.65
C LEU A 70 -8.15 24.89 -4.61
N ASN A 71 -9.34 24.31 -4.58
CA ASN A 71 -10.50 24.89 -3.91
C ASN A 71 -11.02 24.06 -2.73
N ASN A 72 -10.45 22.88 -2.49
CA ASN A 72 -10.90 21.96 -1.45
C ASN A 72 -9.78 21.04 -0.95
N THR A 73 -10.01 20.43 0.20
CA THR A 73 -9.21 19.28 0.64
C THR A 73 -9.84 18.01 0.06
N PRO A 74 -9.06 17.07 -0.51
CA PRO A 74 -9.57 15.76 -0.89
C PRO A 74 -10.27 15.07 0.28
N ASN A 75 -11.47 14.52 0.06
CA ASN A 75 -12.19 13.73 1.07
C ASN A 75 -11.74 12.25 1.04
N MET A 76 -10.43 12.04 1.16
CA MET A 76 -9.83 10.71 1.12
C MET A 76 -8.66 10.64 2.08
N GLU A 77 -8.77 9.73 3.04
CA GLU A 77 -7.71 9.45 4.01
C GLU A 77 -6.45 8.91 3.32
N VAL A 78 -5.28 9.28 3.84
CA VAL A 78 -3.97 8.99 3.20
C VAL A 78 -3.79 7.50 2.90
N TRP A 79 -4.21 6.61 3.81
CA TRP A 79 -4.09 5.16 3.65
C TRP A 79 -5.03 4.54 2.61
N ASN A 80 -6.03 5.29 2.13
CA ASN A 80 -6.97 4.84 1.08
C ASN A 80 -6.55 5.28 -0.33
N TRP A 81 -5.49 6.08 -0.45
CA TRP A 81 -4.97 6.45 -1.76
C TRP A 81 -4.35 5.23 -2.46
N PRO A 82 -4.47 5.12 -3.80
CA PRO A 82 -3.98 3.95 -4.54
C PRO A 82 -2.52 3.57 -4.28
N VAL A 83 -1.60 4.54 -4.20
CA VAL A 83 -0.17 4.25 -3.96
C VAL A 83 0.08 3.72 -2.54
N PRO A 84 -0.30 4.41 -1.45
CA PRO A 84 -0.17 3.88 -0.09
C PRO A 84 -0.87 2.54 0.14
N ALA A 85 -2.07 2.35 -0.43
CA ALA A 85 -2.81 1.10 -0.31
C ALA A 85 -2.07 -0.07 -1.00
N ALA A 86 -1.48 0.17 -2.18
CA ALA A 86 -0.65 -0.81 -2.87
C ALA A 86 0.63 -1.12 -2.10
N ASP A 87 1.28 -0.10 -1.51
CA ASP A 87 2.50 -0.27 -0.71
C ASP A 87 2.25 -1.19 0.50
N CYS A 88 1.20 -0.89 1.27
CA CYS A 88 0.81 -1.71 2.42
C CYS A 88 0.47 -3.13 1.98
N SER A 89 -0.32 -3.30 0.91
CA SER A 89 -0.76 -4.61 0.44
C SER A 89 0.40 -5.47 -0.03
N GLY A 90 1.37 -4.88 -0.73
CA GLY A 90 2.59 -5.56 -1.15
C GLY A 90 3.44 -5.99 0.03
N SER A 91 3.64 -5.11 1.03
CA SER A 91 4.36 -5.43 2.26
C SER A 91 3.69 -6.57 3.05
N LEU A 92 2.36 -6.55 3.16
CA LEU A 92 1.57 -7.63 3.77
C LEU A 92 1.79 -8.97 3.05
N ASN A 93 1.79 -8.95 1.71
CA ASN A 93 2.01 -10.16 0.91
C ASN A 93 3.42 -10.72 1.11
N VAL A 94 4.45 -9.87 1.15
CA VAL A 94 5.82 -10.29 1.46
C VAL A 94 5.91 -10.85 2.88
N CYS A 95 5.29 -10.20 3.86
CA CYS A 95 5.24 -10.70 5.24
C CYS A 95 4.66 -12.12 5.29
N LYS A 96 3.51 -12.35 4.64
CA LYS A 96 2.86 -13.67 4.57
C LYS A 96 3.70 -14.70 3.82
N THR A 97 4.34 -14.30 2.74
CA THR A 97 5.20 -15.20 1.93
C THR A 97 6.43 -15.65 2.71
N ASN A 98 6.95 -14.78 3.58
CA ASN A 98 8.10 -15.08 4.44
C ASN A 98 7.75 -15.92 5.68
N CYS A 99 6.48 -16.27 5.89
CA CYS A 99 6.07 -17.12 6.99
C CYS A 99 6.59 -18.55 6.82
N SER A 100 7.31 -19.05 7.83
CA SER A 100 7.79 -20.43 7.87
C SER A 100 6.65 -21.44 8.02
N VAL A 101 6.80 -22.61 7.39
CA VAL A 101 5.85 -23.73 7.42
C VAL A 101 5.50 -24.23 8.83
N LYS A 102 6.36 -23.99 9.82
CA LYS A 102 6.13 -24.45 11.20
C LYS A 102 5.12 -23.59 11.97
N ASN A 103 5.03 -22.30 11.66
CA ASN A 103 4.22 -21.32 12.40
C ASN A 103 3.35 -20.46 11.47
N THR A 104 2.87 -21.05 10.37
CA THR A 104 2.15 -20.32 9.30
C THR A 104 0.97 -19.52 9.84
N ASN A 105 0.11 -20.10 10.68
CA ASN A 105 -1.09 -19.42 11.16
C ASN A 105 -0.77 -18.21 12.05
N GLU A 106 0.08 -18.37 13.05
CA GLU A 106 0.46 -17.26 13.94
C GLU A 106 1.18 -16.15 13.17
N CYS A 107 2.07 -16.52 12.25
CA CYS A 107 2.75 -15.56 11.39
C CYS A 107 1.77 -14.77 10.50
N PHE A 108 0.80 -15.44 9.87
CA PHE A 108 -0.20 -14.77 9.03
C PHE A 108 -1.10 -13.82 9.83
N VAL A 109 -1.47 -14.21 11.06
CA VAL A 109 -2.22 -13.35 11.99
C VAL A 109 -1.40 -12.12 12.35
N ASN A 110 -0.12 -12.31 12.69
CA ASN A 110 0.78 -11.19 13.01
C ASN A 110 0.97 -10.25 11.81
N CYS A 111 1.18 -10.78 10.59
CA CYS A 111 1.27 -9.95 9.38
C CYS A 111 0.01 -9.12 9.15
N THR A 112 -1.17 -9.72 9.32
CA THR A 112 -2.45 -9.03 9.13
C THR A 112 -2.69 -7.98 10.22
N LYS A 113 -2.22 -8.23 11.45
CA LYS A 113 -2.29 -7.30 12.58
C LYS A 113 -1.35 -6.10 12.41
N THR A 114 -0.18 -6.28 11.80
CA THR A 114 0.81 -5.20 11.59
C THR A 114 0.61 -4.44 10.28
N HIS A 115 -0.07 -5.03 9.30
CA HIS A 115 -0.37 -4.41 8.01
C HIS A 115 -1.87 -4.30 7.81
N MET A 116 -2.51 -3.44 8.60
CA MET A 116 -3.95 -3.19 8.54
C MET A 116 -4.29 -2.28 7.36
N CYS A 117 -4.04 -2.75 6.14
CA CYS A 117 -4.19 -1.94 4.93
C CYS A 117 -5.62 -1.41 4.77
N ASN A 118 -5.73 -0.18 4.26
CA ASN A 118 -6.99 0.57 4.12
C ASN A 118 -7.68 0.90 5.47
N THR A 119 -6.92 0.89 6.57
CA THR A 119 -7.37 1.43 7.86
C THR A 119 -6.39 2.48 8.38
N GLU A 120 -6.80 3.26 9.37
CA GLU A 120 -5.93 4.22 10.09
C GLU A 120 -4.71 3.54 10.76
N ASP A 121 -4.79 2.24 11.01
CA ASP A 121 -3.71 1.44 11.62
C ASP A 121 -2.73 0.90 10.56
N ALA A 122 -2.91 1.24 9.27
CA ALA A 122 -1.95 0.87 8.23
C ALA A 122 -0.56 1.49 8.51
N PRO A 123 0.53 0.78 8.19
CA PRO A 123 1.87 1.35 8.23
C PRO A 123 1.98 2.53 7.25
N VAL A 124 2.71 3.57 7.64
CA VAL A 124 2.88 4.77 6.81
C VAL A 124 3.68 4.46 5.56
N SER A 125 3.13 4.80 4.40
CA SER A 125 3.87 4.82 3.14
C SER A 125 4.65 6.13 3.01
N TYR A 126 5.97 6.01 2.86
CA TYR A 126 6.89 7.14 2.68
C TYR A 126 7.05 7.55 1.21
N THR A 127 5.98 7.42 0.41
CA THR A 127 5.96 7.63 -1.04
C THR A 127 5.36 8.96 -1.47
N SER A 128 4.77 9.71 -0.54
CA SER A 128 4.26 11.05 -0.84
C SER A 128 5.41 12.02 -1.10
N ALA A 129 5.21 12.91 -2.07
CA ALA A 129 6.18 13.92 -2.47
C ALA A 129 5.48 15.22 -2.84
N SER A 130 6.21 16.33 -2.77
CA SER A 130 5.75 17.63 -3.26
C SER A 130 5.90 17.79 -4.77
N ASP A 131 6.75 16.99 -5.41
CA ASP A 131 7.09 17.07 -6.83
C ASP A 131 7.33 15.67 -7.44
N VAL A 132 7.14 15.55 -8.76
CA VAL A 132 7.27 14.32 -9.55
C VAL A 132 8.71 13.79 -9.62
N ASP A 133 9.70 14.66 -9.48
CA ASP A 133 11.12 14.33 -9.60
C ASP A 133 11.75 13.89 -8.27
N ILE A 134 11.03 14.03 -7.15
CA ILE A 134 11.53 13.62 -5.83
C ILE A 134 11.52 12.10 -5.73
N VAL A 135 12.65 11.52 -5.33
CA VAL A 135 12.77 10.10 -4.98
C VAL A 135 12.40 9.92 -3.51
N PRO A 136 11.35 9.16 -3.17
CA PRO A 136 10.95 8.96 -1.78
C PRO A 136 11.94 8.09 -1.00
N LYS A 137 11.93 8.17 0.34
CA LYS A 137 12.89 7.45 1.19
C LYS A 137 12.59 5.94 1.30
N TYR A 138 11.39 5.48 0.93
CA TYR A 138 10.86 4.10 0.96
C TYR A 138 10.93 3.35 2.30
N VAL A 139 11.78 3.77 3.22
CA VAL A 139 11.99 3.18 4.53
C VAL A 139 11.97 4.31 5.55
N GLY A 140 11.24 4.09 6.64
CA GLY A 140 11.16 4.99 7.76
C GLY A 140 10.81 4.23 9.04
N PRO A 141 10.63 4.95 10.17
CA PRO A 141 10.22 4.32 11.43
C PRO A 141 8.89 3.55 11.27
N ALA A 142 8.71 2.50 12.06
CA ALA A 142 7.48 1.72 12.06
C ALA A 142 6.37 2.49 12.79
N VAL A 143 5.70 3.41 12.07
CA VAL A 143 4.56 4.21 12.56
C VAL A 143 3.31 3.91 11.74
N SER A 144 2.14 4.08 12.37
CA SER A 144 0.82 4.01 11.71
C SER A 144 0.23 5.41 11.52
N TYR A 145 -0.74 5.54 10.61
CA TYR A 145 -1.42 6.82 10.37
C TYR A 145 -2.22 7.34 11.57
N LYS A 146 -2.68 6.44 12.46
CA LYS A 146 -3.35 6.76 13.72
C LYS A 146 -2.40 7.31 14.79
N GLY A 147 -1.12 6.93 14.72
CA GLY A 147 -0.15 7.07 15.81
C GLY A 147 0.55 8.43 15.90
N ASP A 148 0.76 9.11 14.78
CA ASP A 148 1.53 10.34 14.75
C ASP A 148 0.98 11.31 13.69
N LYS A 149 0.88 12.58 14.05
CA LYS A 149 0.64 13.64 13.07
C LYS A 149 1.77 13.55 12.04
N LEU A 150 1.46 13.12 10.81
CA LEU A 150 2.37 13.13 9.65
C LEU A 150 3.02 14.50 9.34
N GLY A 151 2.70 15.54 10.12
CA GLY A 151 3.19 16.91 9.98
C GLY A 151 4.69 17.10 10.16
N ASP A 152 5.41 16.18 10.80
CA ASP A 152 6.85 16.37 11.09
C ASP A 152 7.81 15.63 10.13
N LEU A 153 7.31 14.80 9.21
CA LEU A 153 8.17 13.95 8.37
C LEU A 153 8.62 14.58 7.06
N ASN A 154 8.03 15.70 6.64
CA ASN A 154 8.37 16.41 5.40
C ASN A 154 9.19 17.69 5.62
N ASP A 155 9.42 18.11 6.87
CA ASP A 155 10.34 19.19 7.17
C ASP A 155 11.77 18.64 7.15
N GLY A 156 12.34 18.59 5.94
CA GLY A 156 13.77 18.37 5.69
C GLY A 156 14.64 19.52 6.18
N ASN A 157 14.27 20.19 7.28
CA ASN A 157 15.00 21.27 7.87
C ASN A 157 15.58 20.84 9.22
N ASN A 158 16.86 20.52 9.16
CA ASN A 158 17.79 20.53 10.27
C ASN A 158 17.47 21.61 11.32
N ARG A 159 16.85 21.23 12.44
CA ARG A 159 16.92 21.97 13.71
C ARG A 159 17.03 20.98 14.85
N ASP A 160 18.28 20.74 15.24
CA ASP A 160 18.61 20.38 16.61
C ASP A 160 17.84 21.27 17.59
N ASN A 161 17.37 20.65 18.67
CA ASN A 161 16.90 21.29 19.90
C ASN A 161 15.43 21.74 19.89
N LEU A 162 14.54 20.97 20.53
CA LEU A 162 13.73 21.47 21.65
C LEU A 162 13.07 20.33 22.44
N SER A 163 13.23 20.45 23.76
CA SER A 163 12.72 19.62 24.86
C SER A 163 11.18 19.55 24.98
N PRO A 164 10.64 18.66 25.85
CA PRO A 164 9.22 18.31 25.90
C PRO A 164 8.40 19.31 26.71
N SER A 165 7.16 19.58 26.28
CA SER A 165 6.15 20.29 27.07
C SER A 165 4.77 19.89 26.53
N SER A 166 4.04 19.02 27.22
CA SER A 166 3.14 19.32 28.35
C SER A 166 1.68 19.40 27.89
N SER A 167 0.95 18.35 28.25
CA SER A 167 -0.48 18.30 28.58
C SER A 167 -1.20 19.64 28.74
N HIS A 168 -2.35 19.80 28.10
CA HIS A 168 -3.45 20.64 28.58
C HIS A 168 -4.81 19.96 28.35
N SER A 169 -5.44 19.65 29.48
CA SER A 169 -6.88 19.44 29.65
C SER A 169 -7.66 20.69 29.25
N GLY A 170 -8.89 20.53 28.76
CA GLY A 170 -9.83 21.65 28.78
C GLY A 170 -11.09 21.54 27.92
N SER A 171 -12.19 21.27 28.62
CA SER A 171 -13.49 21.95 28.49
C SER A 171 -14.50 21.50 27.43
N SER A 172 -15.41 20.65 27.93
CA SER A 172 -16.87 20.78 27.92
C SER A 172 -17.49 21.98 27.17
N GLY A 173 -18.44 21.67 26.28
CA GLY A 173 -19.46 22.59 25.77
C GLY A 173 -20.63 21.82 25.12
N PRO A 174 -21.89 22.02 25.53
CA PRO A 174 -23.05 21.27 25.04
C PRO A 174 -23.73 21.96 23.85
N LYS A 175 -24.25 21.19 22.90
CA LYS A 175 -25.29 21.57 21.92
C LYS A 175 -26.16 20.34 21.67
N SER A 176 -27.40 20.33 22.17
CA SER A 176 -28.60 20.92 21.56
C SER A 176 -29.16 20.06 20.42
N ASP A 177 -30.26 19.40 20.78
CA ASP A 177 -31.50 19.23 20.03
C ASP A 177 -31.56 18.23 18.87
N SER A 178 -32.04 17.04 19.26
CA SER A 178 -32.88 16.14 18.47
C SER A 178 -34.15 16.85 17.99
N ASP A 179 -34.48 16.76 16.71
CA ASP A 179 -35.75 16.17 16.23
C ASP A 179 -35.99 16.35 14.71
N SER A 180 -36.80 15.43 14.19
CA SER A 180 -37.56 15.45 12.93
C SER A 180 -37.03 14.67 11.72
N ALA A 181 -37.39 13.38 11.75
CA ALA A 181 -38.21 12.68 10.75
C ALA A 181 -38.32 13.28 9.33
N GLY A 182 -37.91 12.49 8.33
CA GLY A 182 -38.22 12.71 6.91
C GLY A 182 -38.24 11.39 6.14
N SER A 183 -39.42 11.04 5.65
CA SER A 183 -39.81 9.77 5.03
C SER A 183 -39.02 9.32 3.80
N GLN A 184 -38.94 7.99 3.71
CA GLN A 184 -39.00 7.13 2.52
C GLN A 184 -39.22 7.80 1.15
N LYS A 185 -38.35 7.47 0.19
CA LYS A 185 -38.84 7.04 -1.13
C LYS A 185 -37.91 6.04 -1.81
N GLU A 186 -38.39 4.81 -1.78
CA GLU A 186 -38.04 3.68 -2.62
C GLU A 186 -38.20 4.07 -4.11
N ALA A 187 -37.15 3.88 -4.90
CA ALA A 187 -37.22 3.90 -6.36
C ALA A 187 -36.44 2.69 -6.88
N THR A 188 -37.17 1.58 -6.95
CA THR A 188 -36.83 0.37 -7.69
C THR A 188 -36.82 0.73 -9.17
N ASP A 189 -35.64 0.77 -9.80
CA ASP A 189 -35.55 0.77 -11.27
C ASP A 189 -35.09 -0.60 -11.75
N LYS A 190 -36.02 -1.29 -12.41
CA LYS A 190 -35.84 -2.56 -13.10
C LYS A 190 -35.51 -2.24 -14.56
N VAL A 191 -34.84 -3.19 -15.20
CA VAL A 191 -34.76 -3.40 -16.66
C VAL A 191 -33.57 -2.71 -17.36
N ASN A 192 -32.48 -3.46 -17.52
CA ASN A 192 -32.15 -3.95 -18.87
C ASN A 192 -31.25 -5.19 -18.82
N LEU A 193 -31.90 -6.34 -18.94
CA LEU A 193 -31.32 -7.64 -19.25
C LEU A 193 -31.61 -7.89 -20.73
N ALA A 194 -30.68 -7.56 -21.63
CA ALA A 194 -30.69 -8.09 -22.99
C ALA A 194 -29.34 -7.82 -23.70
N THR A 195 -28.71 -8.91 -24.17
CA THR A 195 -27.90 -8.94 -25.42
C THR A 195 -26.49 -8.34 -25.28
N ARG A 196 -25.40 -9.11 -25.23
CA ARG A 196 -24.93 -9.96 -26.33
C ARG A 196 -24.10 -11.15 -25.84
N LEU A 197 -24.67 -12.32 -26.09
CA LEU A 197 -23.96 -13.54 -26.48
C LEU A 197 -23.23 -13.24 -27.82
N GLN A 198 -21.97 -13.66 -27.97
CA GLN A 198 -21.46 -14.51 -29.07
C GLN A 198 -19.95 -14.34 -29.35
N LEU A 199 -19.29 -15.52 -29.38
CA LEU A 199 -18.20 -15.95 -30.28
C LEU A 199 -16.84 -15.26 -30.09
N THR A 200 -15.68 -15.91 -30.00
CA THR A 200 -15.14 -17.24 -30.39
C THR A 200 -13.84 -17.40 -29.56
N GLY A 201 -13.47 -18.54 -28.98
CA GLY A 201 -13.11 -19.76 -29.71
C GLY A 201 -11.70 -19.65 -30.32
N ALA A 202 -10.64 -19.96 -29.57
CA ALA A 202 -9.37 -20.44 -30.11
C ALA A 202 -8.55 -21.13 -29.00
N ALA A 203 -8.49 -22.45 -29.10
CA ALA A 203 -7.55 -23.30 -28.41
C ALA A 203 -6.11 -22.99 -28.87
N VAL A 204 -5.17 -22.95 -27.94
CA VAL A 204 -3.75 -23.17 -28.26
C VAL A 204 -3.29 -24.34 -27.39
N LEU A 205 -3.44 -25.55 -27.94
CA LEU A 205 -2.54 -26.65 -27.63
C LEU A 205 -1.19 -26.34 -28.29
N ALA A 206 -0.13 -26.29 -27.50
CA ALA A 206 1.23 -26.47 -27.99
C ALA A 206 1.92 -27.49 -27.09
N ALA A 207 1.90 -28.74 -27.54
CA ALA A 207 2.76 -29.82 -27.08
C ALA A 207 3.82 -30.07 -28.15
N PHE A 208 5.11 -29.90 -27.84
CA PHE A 208 6.28 -30.48 -28.52
C PHE A 208 7.50 -30.09 -27.66
N ALA A 209 8.51 -30.90 -27.41
CA ALA A 209 8.79 -32.31 -27.64
C ALA A 209 10.01 -32.63 -26.76
N ALA A 210 10.08 -33.87 -26.27
CA ALA A 210 11.27 -34.43 -25.66
C ALA A 210 12.43 -34.46 -26.67
N GLY A 211 13.61 -34.01 -26.26
CA GLY A 211 14.87 -34.22 -26.95
C GLY A 211 15.86 -34.89 -26.01
N ILE A 212 15.82 -36.22 -25.95
CA ILE A 212 16.92 -37.06 -25.45
C ILE A 212 17.57 -37.66 -26.70
N THR A 213 18.84 -37.33 -26.94
CA THR A 213 19.69 -38.02 -27.91
C THR A 213 21.02 -38.34 -27.25
N PHE A 214 21.26 -39.65 -27.16
CA PHE A 214 22.50 -40.43 -27.03
C PHE A 214 23.58 -39.99 -26.03
#